data_AF-A0A150S2W0-F1
#
_entry.id   AF-A0A150S2W0-F1
#
_cell.length_a   1.000
_cell.length_b   1.000
_cell.length_c   1.000
_cell.angle_alpha   90.00
_cell.angle_beta   90.00
_cell.angle_gamma   90.00
#
_symmetry.space_group_name_H-M   'P 1'
#
loop_
_entity.id
_entity.type
_entity.pdbx_description
1 polymer ?
#
loop_
_entity_poly.entity_id
_entity_poly.type
_entity_poly.pdbx_seq_one_letter_code
_entity_poly.pdbx_strand_id
1 'polypeptide(L)'
;MRALGNAYRWELGGGVELVLLAPLDPGNAGAICALLADGAAWSAPAMGAALCKSTRTVQRALSELVLAGAVEVSGSGPSRRYARPRAALSIASQMLLLGLALPG
;
A
#
# COMPACT_ATOMS: atom_id res chain seq x y z
N MET A 1 16.59 -1.76 16.08
CA MET A 1 16.21 -0.48 15.43
C MET A 1 15.67 0.46 16.49
N ARG A 2 16.25 1.66 16.64
CA ARG A 2 15.80 2.68 17.60
C ARG A 2 15.32 3.91 16.83
N ALA A 3 14.10 4.35 17.08
CA ALA A 3 13.56 5.58 16.50
C ALA A 3 14.17 6.81 17.20
N LEU A 4 14.59 7.80 16.42
CA LEU A 4 15.17 9.08 16.85
C LEU A 4 14.40 10.22 16.16
N GLY A 5 13.19 10.50 16.61
CA GLY A 5 12.33 11.52 15.99
C GLY A 5 12.02 11.17 14.53
N ASN A 6 12.62 11.91 13.59
CA ASN A 6 12.50 11.68 12.14
C ASN A 6 13.52 10.70 11.56
N ALA A 7 14.46 10.21 12.38
CA ALA A 7 15.51 9.31 11.96
C ALA A 7 15.34 7.92 12.59
N TYR A 8 15.95 6.93 11.96
CA TYR A 8 16.02 5.56 12.48
C TYR A 8 17.47 5.16 12.63
N ARG A 9 17.82 4.60 13.78
CA ARG A 9 19.13 3.99 14.03
C ARG A 9 19.03 2.49 13.93
N TRP A 10 19.88 1.90 13.10
CA TRP A 10 20.17 0.48 13.10
C TRP A 10 21.58 0.25 13.66
N GLU A 11 21.71 -0.73 14.55
CA GLU A 11 23.01 -1.24 14.96
C GLU A 11 23.21 -2.54 14.18
N LEU A 12 24.12 -2.50 13.21
CA LEU A 12 24.46 -3.64 12.38
C LEU A 12 25.78 -4.23 12.90
N GLY A 13 25.88 -5.56 12.89
CA GLY A 13 27.16 -6.22 13.16
C GLY A 13 28.21 -5.85 12.11
N GLY A 14 29.49 -5.90 12.49
CA GLY A 14 30.59 -5.62 11.56
C GLY A 14 30.51 -6.52 10.32
N GLY A 15 30.65 -5.93 9.13
CA GLY A 15 30.62 -6.63 7.85
C GLY A 15 29.24 -6.75 7.19
N VAL A 16 28.17 -6.22 7.80
CA VAL A 16 26.84 -6.21 7.18
C VAL A 16 26.64 -4.94 6.35
N GLU A 17 26.52 -5.11 5.03
CA GLU A 17 26.14 -4.03 4.11
C GLU A 17 24.62 -3.78 4.18
N LEU A 18 24.23 -2.53 4.37
CA LEU A 18 22.84 -2.09 4.36
C LEU A 18 22.61 -1.11 3.22
N VAL A 19 21.68 -1.44 2.33
CA VAL A 19 21.22 -0.54 1.28
C VAL A 19 19.81 -0.07 1.62
N LEU A 20 19.63 1.24 1.79
CA LEU A 20 18.32 1.85 1.91
C LEU A 20 17.87 2.32 0.52
N LEU A 21 16.80 1.74 0.01
CA LEU A 21 16.16 2.22 -1.21
C LEU A 21 15.32 3.44 -0.87
N ALA A 22 15.59 4.56 -1.55
CA ALA A 22 14.71 5.71 -1.48
C ALA A 22 13.32 5.34 -2.04
N PRO A 23 12.22 5.85 -1.45
CA PRO A 23 10.89 5.67 -2.03
C PRO A 23 10.85 6.19 -3.48
N LEU A 24 10.28 5.39 -4.38
CA LEU A 24 10.17 5.75 -5.80
C LEU A 24 9.32 7.02 -6.01
N ASP A 25 8.30 7.19 -5.16
CA ASP A 25 7.52 8.42 -5.04
C ASP A 25 7.50 8.86 -3.55
N PRO A 26 8.19 9.96 -3.19
CA PRO A 26 8.21 10.47 -1.82
C PRO A 26 6.93 11.25 -1.44
N GLY A 27 5.99 11.44 -2.37
CA GLY A 27 4.75 12.16 -2.16
C GLY A 27 3.71 11.40 -1.32
N ASN A 28 2.57 12.05 -1.06
CA ASN A 28 1.46 11.44 -0.32
C ASN A 28 0.92 10.19 -1.04
N ALA A 29 0.93 10.18 -2.38
CA ALA A 29 0.48 9.07 -3.20
C ALA A 29 1.36 7.82 -2.97
N GLY A 30 2.68 7.96 -3.13
CA GLY A 30 3.65 6.91 -2.81
C GLY A 30 3.56 6.40 -1.37
N ALA A 31 3.41 7.29 -0.39
CA ALA A 31 3.26 6.91 1.01
C ALA A 31 1.98 6.07 1.28
N ILE A 32 0.84 6.46 0.68
CA ILE A 32 -0.41 5.69 0.76
C ILE A 32 -0.25 4.33 0.07
N CYS A 33 0.35 4.31 -1.13
CA CYS A 33 0.60 3.09 -1.88
C CYS A 33 1.53 2.11 -1.16
N ALA A 34 2.51 2.62 -0.41
CA ALA A 34 3.41 1.82 0.42
C ALA A 34 2.69 1.27 1.67
N LEU A 35 1.84 2.07 2.30
CA LEU A 35 1.03 1.62 3.44
C LEU A 35 0.06 0.49 3.06
N LEU A 36 -0.56 0.58 1.89
CA LEU A 36 -1.51 -0.43 1.38
C LEU A 36 -0.83 -1.65 0.73
N ALA A 37 0.51 -1.72 0.73
CA ALA A 37 1.26 -2.77 0.03
C ALA A 37 1.05 -4.17 0.62
N ASP A 38 0.65 -4.26 1.89
CA ASP A 38 0.28 -5.52 2.56
C ASP A 38 -1.09 -6.08 2.11
N GLY A 39 -1.84 -5.31 1.32
CA GLY A 39 -3.19 -5.67 0.86
C GLY A 39 -4.28 -5.53 1.92
N ALA A 40 -3.95 -5.01 3.11
CA ALA A 40 -4.95 -4.72 4.14
C ALA A 40 -5.87 -3.58 3.69
N ALA A 41 -7.11 -3.61 4.17
CA ALA A 41 -8.12 -2.61 3.85
C ALA A 41 -8.19 -1.54 4.95
N TRP A 42 -7.87 -0.29 4.60
CA TRP A 42 -7.75 0.82 5.56
C TRP A 42 -8.87 1.86 5.41
N SER A 43 -9.19 2.57 6.48
CA SER A 43 -10.00 3.79 6.43
C SER A 43 -9.13 5.04 6.25
N ALA A 44 -9.66 6.11 5.66
CA ALA A 44 -8.92 7.37 5.49
C ALA A 44 -8.39 7.98 6.81
N PRO A 45 -9.15 7.99 7.93
CA PRO A 45 -8.63 8.48 9.20
C PRO A 45 -7.49 7.61 9.76
N ALA A 46 -7.58 6.28 9.63
CA ALA A 46 -6.51 5.39 10.07
C ALA A 46 -5.22 5.59 9.28
N MET A 47 -5.33 5.80 7.96
CA MET A 47 -4.17 6.17 7.13
C MET A 47 -3.59 7.53 7.51
N GLY A 48 -4.44 8.52 7.82
CA GLY A 48 -3.98 9.83 8.31
C GLY A 48 -3.15 9.71 9.59
N ALA A 49 -3.62 8.90 10.54
CA ALA A 49 -2.89 8.62 11.77
C ALA A 49 -1.56 7.90 11.52
N ALA A 50 -1.55 6.87 10.68
CA ALA A 50 -0.34 6.09 10.38
C ALA A 50 0.73 6.89 9.61
N LEU A 51 0.30 7.77 8.71
CA LEU A 51 1.19 8.59 7.88
C LEU A 51 1.52 9.95 8.51
N CYS A 52 0.99 10.25 9.70
CA CYS A 52 1.07 11.58 10.32
C CYS A 52 0.62 12.70 9.36
N LYS A 53 -0.47 12.48 8.61
CA LYS A 53 -1.07 13.43 7.67
C LYS A 53 -2.51 13.75 8.06
N SER A 54 -2.98 14.93 7.68
CA SER A 54 -4.40 15.26 7.86
C SER A 54 -5.30 14.35 7.02
N THR A 55 -6.47 14.00 7.54
CA THR A 55 -7.46 13.19 6.80
C THR A 55 -7.84 13.81 5.46
N ARG A 56 -7.94 15.15 5.36
CA ARG A 56 -8.21 15.87 4.11
C ARG A 56 -7.11 15.65 3.07
N THR A 57 -5.84 15.69 3.50
CA THR A 57 -4.69 15.42 2.63
C THR A 57 -4.74 14.00 2.08
N VAL A 58 -5.02 13.02 2.95
CA VAL A 58 -5.16 11.61 2.56
C VAL A 58 -6.34 11.41 1.61
N GLN A 59 -7.50 11.98 1.91
CA GLN A 59 -8.69 11.87 1.07
C GLN A 59 -8.48 12.46 -0.32
N ARG A 60 -7.80 13.61 -0.43
CA ARG A 60 -7.47 14.21 -1.73
C ARG A 60 -6.60 13.27 -2.57
N ALA A 61 -5.53 12.75 -1.98
CA ALA A 61 -4.65 11.81 -2.66
C ALA A 61 -5.36 10.50 -3.02
N LEU A 62 -6.23 9.99 -2.14
CA LEU A 62 -7.05 8.80 -2.43
C LEU A 62 -8.00 9.02 -3.60
N SER A 63 -8.63 10.19 -3.73
CA SER A 63 -9.48 10.49 -4.88
C SER A 63 -8.70 10.41 -6.20
N GLU A 64 -7.48 10.96 -6.23
CA GLU A 64 -6.60 10.89 -7.41
C GLU A 64 -6.14 9.45 -7.68
N LEU A 65 -5.76 8.69 -6.64
CA LEU A 65 -5.34 7.29 -6.76
C LEU A 65 -6.45 6.35 -7.22
N VAL A 66 -7.69 6.59 -6.78
CA VAL A 66 -8.86 5.81 -7.22
C VAL A 66 -9.16 6.09 -8.69
N LEU A 67 -9.09 7.35 -9.12
CA LEU A 67 -9.23 7.70 -10.54
C LEU A 67 -8.12 7.07 -11.40
N ALA A 68 -6.91 6.98 -10.86
CA ALA A 68 -5.77 6.33 -11.52
C ALA A 68 -5.82 4.79 -11.47
N GLY A 69 -6.81 4.19 -10.80
CA GLY A 69 -6.89 2.73 -10.62
C GLY A 69 -5.79 2.14 -9.73
N ALA A 70 -5.06 2.97 -8.97
CA ALA A 70 -3.97 2.53 -8.10
C ALA A 70 -4.45 2.05 -6.72
N VAL A 71 -5.69 2.39 -6.36
CA VAL A 71 -6.38 2.04 -5.12
C VAL A 71 -7.85 1.72 -5.44
N GLU A 72 -8.39 0.68 -4.84
CA GLU A 72 -9.81 0.33 -4.91
C GLU A 72 -10.55 0.76 -3.65
N VAL A 73 -11.85 0.97 -3.78
CA VAL A 73 -12.75 1.34 -2.68
C VAL A 73 -13.83 0.29 -2.49
N SER A 74 -14.05 -0.13 -1.26
CA SER A 74 -15.20 -0.95 -0.87
C SER A 74 -16.02 -0.28 0.24
N GLY A 75 -17.33 -0.55 0.26
CA GLY A 75 -18.25 0.03 1.23
C GLY A 75 -18.59 1.52 0.99
N SER A 76 -19.42 2.08 1.89
CA SER A 76 -19.89 3.48 1.83
C SER A 76 -19.85 4.13 3.20
N GLY A 77 -19.77 5.46 3.23
CA GLY A 77 -19.76 6.26 4.45
C GLY A 77 -18.69 5.79 5.45
N PRO A 78 -19.04 5.51 6.73
CA PRO A 78 -18.12 5.01 7.75
C PRO A 78 -17.50 3.63 7.44
N SER A 79 -18.18 2.83 6.61
CA SER A 79 -17.71 1.52 6.18
C SER A 79 -16.82 1.59 4.94
N ARG A 80 -16.50 2.79 4.44
CA ARG A 80 -15.58 2.96 3.31
C ARG A 80 -14.19 2.44 3.67
N ARG A 81 -13.64 1.56 2.85
CA ARG A 81 -12.30 0.99 2.96
C ARG A 81 -11.56 1.14 1.64
N TYR A 82 -10.25 1.34 1.75
CA TYR A 82 -9.34 1.51 0.63
C TYR A 82 -8.28 0.41 0.69
N ALA A 83 -7.97 -0.21 -0.44
CA ALA A 83 -6.95 -1.25 -0.53
C ALA A 83 -6.23 -1.15 -1.88
N ARG A 84 -5.05 -1.77 -1.98
CA ARG A 84 -4.45 -2.00 -3.31
C ARG A 84 -5.42 -2.82 -4.16
N PRO A 85 -5.57 -2.49 -5.46
CA PRO A 85 -6.28 -3.37 -6.38
C PRO A 85 -5.64 -4.74 -6.28
N ARG A 86 -6.44 -5.74 -5.92
CA ARG A 86 -5.94 -7.11 -5.97
C ARG A 86 -5.69 -7.37 -7.45
N ALA A 87 -4.46 -7.68 -7.84
CA ALA A 87 -4.16 -8.04 -9.22
C ALA A 87 -5.21 -9.08 -9.63
N ALA A 88 -6.13 -8.69 -10.50
CA ALA A 88 -7.14 -9.59 -11.01
C ALA A 88 -6.34 -10.60 -11.83
N LEU A 89 -6.01 -11.74 -11.22
CA LEU A 89 -5.55 -12.88 -11.98
C LEU A 89 -6.60 -13.06 -13.06
N SER A 90 -6.19 -12.95 -14.33
CA SER A 90 -7.09 -13.20 -15.44
C SER A 90 -7.78 -14.54 -15.20
N ILE A 91 -9.02 -14.70 -15.68
CA ILE A 91 -9.71 -16.00 -15.58
C ILE A 91 -8.80 -17.13 -16.10
N ALA A 92 -8.01 -16.89 -17.14
CA ALA A 92 -7.01 -17.84 -17.62
C ALA A 92 -5.94 -18.18 -16.57
N SER A 93 -5.35 -17.19 -15.91
CA SER A 93 -4.37 -17.40 -14.82
C SER A 93 -5.00 -18.13 -13.62
N GLN A 94 -6.25 -17.80 -13.26
CA GLN A 94 -6.99 -18.50 -12.21
C GLN A 94 -7.29 -19.95 -12.60
N MET A 95 -7.71 -20.21 -13.82
CA MET A 95 -7.98 -21.56 -14.31
C MET A 95 -6.72 -22.41 -14.33
N LEU A 96 -5.57 -21.86 -14.74
CA LEU A 96 -4.29 -22.56 -14.68
C LEU A 96 -3.89 -22.89 -13.23
N LEU A 97 -3.99 -21.92 -12.32
CA LEU A 97 -3.65 -22.12 -10.91
C LEU A 97 -4.60 -23.10 -10.19
N LEU A 98 -5.86 -23.14 -10.60
CA LEU A 98 -6.88 -24.05 -10.05
C LEU A 98 -6.90 -25.43 -10.75
N GLY A 99 -6.05 -25.66 -11.76
CA GLY A 99 -6.02 -26.90 -12.53
C GLY A 99 -7.22 -27.10 -13.47
N LEU A 100 -8.01 -26.06 -13.73
CA LEU A 100 -9.21 -26.10 -14.58
C LEU A 100 -8.90 -25.99 -16.09
N ALA A 101 -7.65 -25.68 -16.46
CA ALA A 101 -7.21 -25.53 -17.84
C ALA A 101 -5.98 -26.39 -18.18
N LEU A 102 -5.91 -27.62 -17.67
CA LEU A 102 -4.94 -28.60 -18.16
C LEU A 102 -5.31 -28.98 -19.61
N PRO A 103 -4.44 -28.73 -20.61
CA PRO A 103 -4.67 -29.25 -21.94
C PRO A 103 -4.61 -30.79 -21.89
N GLY A 104 -5.71 -31.44 -22.27
CA GLY A 104 -5.74 -32.87 -22.58
C GLY A 104 -5.27 -33.12 -24.00
#